data_AF-A0A0E9M062-F1
#
_entry.id   AF-A0A0E9M062-F1
#
_cell.length_a   1.000
_cell.length_b   1.000
_cell.length_c   1.000
_cell.angle_alpha   90.00
_cell.angle_beta   90.00
_cell.angle_gamma   90.00
#
_symmetry.space_group_name_H-M   'P 1'
#
loop_
_entity.id
_entity.type
_entity.pdbx_description
1 polymer ?
#
loop_
_entity_poly.entity_id
_entity_poly.type
_entity_poly.pdbx_seq_one_letter_code
_entity_poly.pdbx_strand_id
1 'polypeptide(L)' 'MYPEMPEASSEPPGVMGPMPGFIGTRQALEVIKVITGQGEVLAGQLMIFDVLNNKNRVLAIGR' A
#
# COMPACT_ATOMS: atom_id res chain seq x y z
N MET A 1 -29.59 -23.09 22.19
CA MET A 1 -29.43 -21.63 22.20
C MET A 1 -28.34 -21.32 21.20
N TYR A 2 -28.68 -20.75 20.06
CA TYR A 2 -27.67 -20.32 19.10
C TYR A 2 -26.98 -19.06 19.65
N PRO A 3 -25.69 -18.83 19.36
CA PRO A 3 -25.04 -17.58 19.72
C PRO A 3 -25.76 -16.42 19.03
N GLU A 4 -26.05 -15.36 19.77
CA GLU A 4 -26.53 -14.11 19.19
C GLU A 4 -25.41 -13.50 18.33
N MET A 5 -25.78 -13.01 17.15
CA MET A 5 -24.83 -12.40 16.24
C MET A 5 -24.30 -11.11 16.90
N PRO A 6 -22.98 -10.91 17.00
CA PRO A 6 -22.45 -9.68 17.56
C PRO A 6 -22.99 -8.50 16.77
N GLU A 7 -23.44 -7.45 17.47
CA GLU A 7 -23.76 -6.15 16.90
C GLU A 7 -22.64 -5.76 15.94
N ALA A 8 -22.96 -5.60 14.65
CA ALA A 8 -21.98 -5.16 13.69
C ALA A 8 -21.47 -3.79 14.17
N SER A 9 -20.19 -3.67 14.53
CA SER A 9 -19.52 -2.39 14.44
C SER A 9 -19.67 -1.96 12.99
N SER A 10 -20.60 -1.06 12.71
CA SER A 10 -21.37 -1.02 11.47
C SER A 10 -20.60 -0.56 10.23
N GLU A 11 -19.29 -0.35 10.32
CA GLU A 11 -18.48 -0.01 9.16
C GLU A 11 -17.13 -0.75 9.22
N PRO A 12 -16.76 -1.52 8.18
CA PRO A 12 -15.39 -2.01 8.06
C PRO A 12 -14.45 -0.80 8.05
N PRO A 13 -13.25 -0.89 8.65
CA PRO A 13 -12.31 0.22 8.66
C PRO A 13 -12.04 0.67 7.23
N GLY A 14 -12.43 1.92 6.94
CA GLY A 14 -12.22 2.54 5.64
C GLY A 14 -10.74 2.84 5.39
N VAL A 15 -10.41 3.09 4.13
CA VAL A 15 -9.10 3.66 3.76
C VAL A 15 -9.18 5.19 3.79
N MET A 16 -8.06 5.85 4.07
CA MET A 16 -7.95 7.29 3.85
C MET A 16 -8.15 7.56 2.35
N GLY A 17 -9.22 8.28 1.98
CA GLY A 17 -9.69 8.41 0.59
C GLY A 17 -8.63 8.72 -0.48
N PRO A 18 -7.64 9.61 -0.22
CA PRO A 18 -6.53 9.88 -1.14
C PRO A 18 -5.52 8.74 -1.36
N MET A 19 -5.45 7.76 -0.45
CA MET A 19 -4.36 6.78 -0.41
C MET A 19 -4.26 5.88 -1.65
N PRO A 20 -5.36 5.36 -2.22
CA PRO A 20 -5.28 4.57 -3.45
C PRO A 20 -4.67 5.36 -4.61
N GLY A 21 -5.04 6.64 -4.76
CA GLY A 21 -4.49 7.51 -5.81
C GLY A 21 -3.01 7.84 -5.58
N PHE A 22 -2.62 8.12 -4.33
CA PHE A 22 -1.23 8.37 -3.97
C PHE A 22 -0.33 7.16 -4.26
N ILE A 23 -0.72 5.96 -3.80
CA ILE A 23 0.03 4.73 -4.03
C ILE A 23 0.02 4.33 -5.51
N GLY A 24 -1.12 4.45 -6.20
CA GLY A 24 -1.24 4.17 -7.63
C GLY A 24 -0.35 5.07 -8.49
N THR A 25 -0.23 6.36 -8.15
CA THR A 25 0.69 7.28 -8.82
C THR A 25 2.14 6.83 -8.64
N ARG A 26 2.54 6.41 -7.43
CA ARG A 26 3.88 5.87 -7.20
C ARG A 26 4.13 4.58 -7.99
N GLN A 27 3.15 3.70 -8.08
CA GLN A 27 3.24 2.49 -8.91
C GLN A 27 3.40 2.84 -10.39
N ALA A 28 2.66 3.82 -10.91
CA ALA A 28 2.81 4.29 -12.28
C ALA A 28 4.22 4.84 -12.57
N LEU A 29 4.83 5.55 -11.61
CA LEU A 29 6.23 6.00 -11.72
C LEU A 29 7.22 4.83 -11.77
N GLU A 30 6.99 3.74 -11.02
CA GLU A 30 7.82 2.52 -11.15
C GLU A 30 7.69 1.89 -12.55
N VAL A 31 6.47 1.87 -13.11
CA VAL A 31 6.24 1.38 -14.48
C VAL A 31 7.00 2.22 -15.50
N ILE A 32 7.02 3.55 -15.35
CA ILE A 32 7.80 4.43 -16.22
C ILE A 32 9.29 4.05 -16.16
N LYS A 33 9.86 3.88 -14.96
CA LYS A 33 11.27 3.46 -14.81
C LYS A 33 11.56 2.14 -15.51
N VAL A 34 10.65 1.17 -15.39
CA VAL A 34 10.76 -0.14 -16.07
C VAL A 34 10.76 0.05 -17.59
N ILE A 35 9.83 0.83 -18.14
CA ILE A 35 9.68 1.01 -19.59
C ILE A 35 10.85 1.79 -20.19
N THR A 36 11.33 2.83 -19.49
CA THR A 36 12.41 3.69 -19.99
C THR A 36 13.79 3.14 -19.70
N GLY A 37 13.91 2.11 -18.85
CA GLY A 37 15.19 1.61 -18.35
C GLY A 37 15.97 2.65 -17.54
N GLN A 38 15.28 3.57 -16.86
CA GLN A 38 15.93 4.65 -16.09
C GLN A 38 15.76 4.44 -14.58
N GLY A 39 16.86 4.66 -13.85
CA GLY A 39 16.89 4.57 -12.39
C GLY A 39 16.80 3.13 -11.87
N GLU A 40 16.75 3.00 -10.54
CA GLU A 40 16.58 1.72 -9.87
C GLU A 40 15.11 1.44 -9.62
N VAL A 41 14.62 0.27 -10.05
CA VAL A 41 13.24 -0.18 -9.84
C VAL A 41 13.09 -0.86 -8.50
N LEU A 42 11.93 -0.71 -7.84
CA LEU A 42 11.63 -1.37 -6.57
C LEU A 42 11.27 -2.87 -6.72
N ALA A 43 11.70 -3.51 -7.81
CA ALA A 43 11.40 -4.92 -8.08
C ALA A 43 12.04 -5.82 -7.01
N GLY A 44 11.26 -6.76 -6.47
CA GLY A 44 11.72 -7.62 -5.36
C GLY A 44 11.78 -6.93 -4.00
N GLN A 45 11.21 -5.71 -3.88
CA GLN A 45 11.15 -4.97 -2.63
C GLN A 45 9.71 -4.68 -2.22
N LEU A 46 9.48 -4.59 -0.90
CA LEU A 46 8.24 -4.10 -0.31
C LEU A 46 8.42 -2.65 0.13
N MET A 47 7.70 -1.73 -0.51
CA MET A 47 7.59 -0.35 -0.05
C MET A 47 6.42 -0.22 0.94
N ILE A 48 6.70 0.32 2.12
CA ILE A 48 5.73 0.61 3.18
C ILE A 48 5.68 2.13 3.38
N PHE A 49 4.48 2.69 3.25
CA PHE A 49 4.22 4.10 3.51
C PHE A 49 3.34 4.25 4.75
N ASP A 50 3.93 4.77 5.82
CA ASP A 50 3.25 5.10 7.08
C ASP A 50 2.95 6.61 7.07
N VAL A 51 1.69 6.94 6.77
CA VAL A 51 1.22 8.32 6.64
C VAL A 51 1.19 9.02 8.00
N LEU A 52 0.80 8.29 9.05
CA LEU A 52 0.63 8.86 10.39
C LEU A 52 1.95 9.42 10.93
N ASN A 53 3.05 8.69 10.69
CA ASN A 53 4.39 9.11 11.10
C ASN A 53 5.23 9.72 9.98
N ASN A 54 4.65 9.89 8.78
CA ASN A 54 5.33 10.31 7.56
C ASN A 54 6.64 9.54 7.28
N LYS A 55 6.59 8.21 7.36
CA LYS A 55 7.75 7.33 7.11
C LYS A 55 7.57 6.55 5.82
N ASN A 56 8.65 6.49 5.04
CA ASN A 56 8.77 5.60 3.89
C ASN A 56 9.87 4.57 4.16
N ARG A 57 9.56 3.29 4.01
CA ARG A 57 10.49 2.18 4.24
C ARG A 57 10.46 1.25 3.04
N VAL A 58 11.62 0.78 2.63
CA VAL A 58 11.76 -0.23 1.58
C VAL A 58 12.47 -1.43 2.20
N LEU A 59 11.85 -2.61 2.08
CA LEU A 59 12.39 -3.87 2.59
C LEU A 59 12.67 -4.80 1.41
N ALA A 60 13.82 -5.48 1.43
CA ALA A 60 14.06 -6.56 0.47
C ALA A 60 13.15 -7.75 0.81
N ILE A 61 12.45 -8.31 -0.18
CA ILE A 61 11.74 -9.57 -0.04
C ILE A 61 12.68 -10.68 -0.49
N GLY A 62 13.05 -11.57 0.44
CA GLY A 62 13.79 -12.80 0.12
C GLY A 62 12.93 -13.75 -0.72
N ARG A 63 13.56 -14.43 -1.68
CA ARG A 63 12.93 -15.51 -2.45
C ARG A 63 12.77 -16.77 -1.61
#